data_AF-A0A9E6CHS5-F1
#
_entry.id   AF-A0A9E6CHS5-F1
#
_cell.length_a   1.000
_cell.length_b   1.000
_cell.length_c   1.000
_cell.angle_alpha   90.00
_cell.angle_beta   90.00
_cell.angle_gamma   90.00
#
_symmetry.space_group_name_H-M   'P 1'
#
loop_
_entity.id
_entity.type
_entity.pdbx_description
1 polymer ?
#
loop_
_entity_poly.entity_id
_entity_poly.type
_entity_poly.pdbx_seq_one_letter_code
_entity_poly.pdbx_strand_id
1 'polypeptide(L)'
;ALSLVKNREKHWQSFKNSLKLSKSKDEVDKIIACLEFPANPIIEKLNMLLYFRGKSPEKIRNRLAEYLKGENKQYSRLYQKNAFNLLFQLYSDYPPAGKKYTGIDVFINLSSGIIRFAIEICNQALNNAYNYGYEPNKENPVGVLHQDFGAKYHAKLQYNDVLRIPGNLGLPVQEFINQIGTIFRALHMDQYLVEPEPTHFETNYSEISGKAKKVFDAAIKYSCLQVKPPMDPKSYIETKKTDFLTNRVFAPHFEISYRLRGRTPISASQINRLITGNPKEKRQTRGEIVRNKRVKRKRRDMGQKQLVESDWESGKK
;
A
#
# COMPACT_ATOMS: atom_id res chain seq x y z
N ALA A 1 11.35 -13.45 2.99
CA ALA A 1 11.67 -13.06 1.60
C ALA A 1 12.50 -14.13 0.90
N LEU A 2 13.68 -14.49 1.38
CA LEU A 2 14.51 -15.55 0.77
C LEU A 2 13.77 -16.89 0.62
N SER A 3 13.04 -17.34 1.65
CA SER A 3 12.21 -18.55 1.59
C SER A 3 11.11 -18.51 0.52
N LEU A 4 10.62 -17.31 0.15
CA LEU A 4 9.60 -17.12 -0.88
C LEU A 4 10.16 -17.27 -2.30
N VAL A 5 11.41 -16.85 -2.50
CA VAL A 5 12.05 -16.71 -3.82
C VAL A 5 12.89 -17.95 -4.18
N LYS A 6 13.14 -18.85 -3.23
CA LYS A 6 14.12 -19.96 -3.28
C LYS A 6 14.17 -20.83 -4.56
N ASN A 7 13.18 -20.81 -5.45
CA ASN A 7 13.17 -21.54 -6.73
C ASN A 7 12.38 -20.82 -7.85
N ARG A 8 12.10 -19.51 -7.73
CA ARG A 8 11.13 -18.82 -8.60
C ARG A 8 11.59 -17.38 -8.87
N GLU A 9 11.90 -17.03 -10.11
CA GLU A 9 12.28 -15.65 -10.54
C GLU A 9 11.08 -14.81 -11.02
N LYS A 10 9.88 -15.01 -10.47
CA LYS A 10 8.64 -14.39 -11.00
C LYS A 10 8.70 -12.86 -11.00
N HIS A 11 9.29 -12.25 -9.99
CA HIS A 11 9.42 -10.79 -9.93
C HIS A 11 10.35 -10.24 -11.03
N TRP A 12 11.43 -10.96 -11.36
CA TRP A 12 12.29 -10.65 -12.51
C TRP A 12 11.58 -10.87 -13.85
N GLN A 13 10.75 -11.91 -13.99
CA GLN A 13 9.93 -12.10 -15.19
C GLN A 13 8.96 -10.94 -15.43
N SER A 14 8.28 -10.49 -14.37
CA SER A 14 7.41 -9.30 -14.39
C SER A 14 8.19 -8.05 -14.82
N PHE A 15 9.40 -7.86 -14.25
CA PHE A 15 10.28 -6.75 -14.62
C PHE A 15 10.73 -6.84 -16.09
N LYS A 16 11.22 -8.00 -16.56
CA LYS A 16 11.61 -8.26 -17.96
C LYS A 16 10.48 -7.89 -18.92
N ASN A 17 9.25 -8.33 -18.63
CA ASN A 17 8.09 -8.04 -19.48
C ASN A 17 7.79 -6.53 -19.56
N SER A 18 8.01 -5.78 -18.48
CA SER A 18 7.85 -4.32 -18.49
C SER A 18 8.89 -3.60 -19.35
N LEU A 19 10.10 -4.15 -19.51
CA LEU A 19 11.19 -3.56 -20.29
C LEU A 19 11.11 -3.89 -21.78
N LYS A 20 10.71 -5.12 -22.13
CA LYS A 20 10.63 -5.63 -23.51
C LYS A 20 9.75 -4.79 -24.44
N LEU A 21 8.87 -3.96 -23.90
CA LEU A 21 8.06 -3.00 -24.67
C LEU A 21 8.90 -1.86 -25.28
N SER A 22 10.15 -1.68 -24.87
CA SER A 22 10.95 -0.49 -25.21
C SER A 22 12.45 -0.74 -25.38
N LYS A 23 12.93 -1.98 -25.18
CA LYS A 23 14.36 -2.32 -25.10
C LYS A 23 14.67 -3.64 -25.78
N SER A 24 15.87 -3.75 -26.35
CA SER A 24 16.35 -5.00 -26.93
C SER A 24 16.65 -6.05 -25.85
N LYS A 25 16.74 -7.32 -26.23
CA LYS A 25 17.05 -8.41 -25.30
C LYS A 25 18.39 -8.19 -24.58
N ASP A 26 19.43 -7.82 -25.32
CA ASP A 26 20.77 -7.61 -24.77
C ASP A 26 20.81 -6.41 -23.80
N GLU A 27 20.05 -5.35 -24.09
CA GLU A 27 19.90 -4.22 -23.16
C GLU A 27 19.22 -4.64 -21.86
N VAL A 28 18.16 -5.46 -21.94
CA VAL A 28 17.44 -5.97 -20.77
C VAL A 28 18.35 -6.80 -19.88
N ASP A 29 19.14 -7.71 -20.46
CA ASP A 29 20.05 -8.58 -19.71
C ASP A 29 21.16 -7.77 -19.00
N LYS A 30 21.71 -6.73 -19.67
CA LYS A 30 22.67 -5.78 -19.05
C LYS A 30 22.06 -5.01 -17.88
N ILE A 31 20.82 -4.53 -18.01
CA ILE A 31 20.11 -3.83 -16.94
C ILE A 31 19.97 -4.76 -15.73
N ILE A 32 19.52 -5.99 -15.96
CA ILE A 32 19.24 -6.96 -14.90
C ILE A 32 20.51 -7.31 -14.13
N ALA A 33 21.62 -7.57 -14.83
CA ALA A 33 22.91 -7.84 -14.20
C ALA A 33 23.38 -6.70 -13.26
N CYS A 34 22.94 -5.45 -13.50
CA CYS A 34 23.26 -4.32 -12.63
C CYS A 34 22.35 -4.21 -11.40
N LEU A 35 21.14 -4.77 -11.46
CA LEU A 35 20.11 -4.61 -10.44
C LEU A 35 19.96 -5.86 -9.54
N GLU A 36 20.45 -7.01 -9.97
CA GLU A 36 20.40 -8.27 -9.24
C GLU A 36 21.18 -8.23 -7.93
N PHE A 37 20.58 -8.86 -6.92
CA PHE A 37 21.20 -9.06 -5.61
C PHE A 37 20.54 -10.25 -4.91
N PRO A 38 20.89 -11.49 -5.30
CA PRO A 38 20.18 -12.70 -4.88
C PRO A 38 20.11 -12.91 -3.37
N ALA A 39 21.09 -12.36 -2.63
CA ALA A 39 21.13 -12.42 -1.16
C ALA A 39 19.97 -11.65 -0.50
N ASN A 40 19.32 -10.70 -1.17
CA ASN A 40 18.17 -9.99 -0.63
C ASN A 40 17.18 -9.53 -1.73
N PRO A 41 16.08 -10.30 -1.94
CA PRO A 41 15.06 -9.96 -2.94
C PRO A 41 14.34 -8.62 -2.72
N ILE A 42 14.35 -8.08 -1.49
CA ILE A 42 13.78 -6.75 -1.21
C ILE A 42 14.69 -5.66 -1.79
N ILE A 43 16.01 -5.86 -1.75
CA ILE A 43 16.98 -4.98 -2.41
C ILE A 43 16.80 -5.01 -3.93
N GLU A 44 16.54 -6.19 -4.52
CA GLU A 44 16.22 -6.32 -5.95
C GLU A 44 14.97 -5.49 -6.33
N LYS A 45 13.88 -5.64 -5.56
CA LYS A 45 12.67 -4.81 -5.76
C LYS A 45 12.94 -3.32 -5.57
N LEU A 46 13.84 -2.94 -4.65
CA LEU A 46 14.25 -1.53 -4.48
C LEU A 46 15.05 -1.03 -5.69
N ASN A 47 15.94 -1.84 -6.24
CA ASN A 47 16.70 -1.52 -7.44
C ASN A 47 15.77 -1.33 -8.66
N MET A 48 14.79 -2.23 -8.85
CA MET A 48 13.73 -2.07 -9.85
C MET A 48 12.95 -0.77 -9.66
N LEU A 49 12.56 -0.45 -8.42
CA LEU A 49 11.87 0.81 -8.09
C LEU A 49 12.71 2.04 -8.46
N LEU A 50 14.03 2.03 -8.19
CA LEU A 50 14.92 3.12 -8.55
C LEU A 50 15.06 3.26 -10.07
N TYR A 51 15.10 2.13 -10.78
CA TYR A 51 15.12 2.11 -12.24
C TYR A 51 13.84 2.73 -12.83
N PHE A 52 12.65 2.33 -12.36
CA PHE A 52 11.39 2.94 -12.79
C PHE A 52 11.30 4.44 -12.46
N ARG A 53 12.02 4.91 -11.45
CA ARG A 53 12.16 6.33 -11.11
C ARG A 53 13.22 7.06 -11.95
N GLY A 54 13.73 6.44 -13.01
CA GLY A 54 14.64 7.04 -13.98
C GLY A 54 16.09 7.10 -13.53
N LYS A 55 16.53 6.26 -12.60
CA LYS A 55 17.97 6.11 -12.28
C LYS A 55 18.61 5.11 -13.24
N SER A 56 19.82 5.40 -13.71
CA SER A 56 20.54 4.48 -14.58
C SER A 56 20.98 3.21 -13.82
N PRO A 57 21.07 2.05 -14.49
CA PRO A 57 21.48 0.80 -13.87
C PRO A 57 22.84 0.89 -13.15
N GLU A 58 23.82 1.55 -13.76
CA GLU A 58 25.18 1.70 -13.22
C GLU A 58 25.16 2.53 -11.93
N LYS A 59 24.37 3.60 -11.92
CA LYS A 59 24.21 4.44 -10.73
C LYS A 59 23.53 3.70 -9.59
N ILE A 60 22.59 2.80 -9.90
CA ILE A 60 21.94 1.95 -8.89
C ILE A 60 22.96 0.94 -8.32
N ARG A 61 23.74 0.28 -9.18
CA ARG A 61 24.79 -0.66 -8.78
C ARG A 61 25.83 -0.01 -7.87
N ASN A 62 26.33 1.17 -8.23
CA ASN A 62 27.30 1.92 -7.41
C ASN A 62 26.71 2.28 -6.05
N ARG A 63 25.46 2.76 -6.03
CA ARG A 63 24.76 3.09 -4.77
C ARG A 63 24.56 1.89 -3.86
N LEU A 64 24.30 0.71 -4.44
CA LEU A 64 24.21 -0.54 -3.70
C LEU A 64 25.59 -0.91 -3.12
N ALA A 65 26.67 -0.82 -3.90
CA ALA A 65 28.01 -1.10 -3.41
C ALA A 65 28.41 -0.20 -2.22
N GLU A 66 28.17 1.11 -2.33
CA GLU A 66 28.36 2.07 -1.22
C GLU A 66 27.47 1.75 -0.01
N TYR A 67 26.21 1.31 -0.24
CA TYR A 67 25.31 0.91 0.83
C TYR A 67 25.83 -0.32 1.59
N LEU A 68 26.36 -1.31 0.88
CA LEU A 68 26.94 -2.51 1.50
C LEU A 68 28.17 -2.19 2.36
N LYS A 69 28.89 -1.11 2.05
CA LYS A 69 29.99 -0.55 2.86
C LYS A 69 29.50 0.33 4.03
N GLY A 70 28.20 0.62 4.12
CA GLY A 70 27.64 1.52 5.13
C GLY A 70 27.74 3.01 4.80
N GLU A 71 28.20 3.37 3.60
CA GLU A 71 28.51 4.75 3.20
C GLU A 71 27.30 5.48 2.60
N ASN A 72 26.33 4.74 2.05
CA ASN A 72 25.17 5.34 1.37
C ASN A 72 23.93 5.50 2.27
N LYS A 73 23.91 6.58 3.05
CA LYS A 73 22.75 6.92 3.93
C LYS A 73 21.45 7.12 3.14
N GLN A 74 21.50 7.62 1.90
CA GLN A 74 20.32 7.84 1.07
C GLN A 74 19.65 6.51 0.68
N TYR A 75 20.45 5.54 0.22
CA TYR A 75 19.97 4.21 -0.14
C TYR A 75 19.36 3.51 1.09
N SER A 76 20.05 3.57 2.23
CA SER A 76 19.55 3.03 3.50
C SER A 76 18.18 3.60 3.90
N ARG A 77 18.01 4.93 3.84
CA ARG A 77 16.72 5.59 4.10
C ARG A 77 15.62 5.13 3.13
N LEU A 78 15.96 4.95 1.85
CA LEU A 78 15.01 4.47 0.84
C LEU A 78 14.60 3.01 1.09
N TYR A 79 15.55 2.16 1.50
CA TYR A 79 15.26 0.79 1.91
C TYR A 79 14.32 0.78 3.11
N GLN A 80 14.67 1.43 4.21
CA GLN A 80 13.84 1.49 5.42
C GLN A 80 12.43 2.04 5.15
N LYS A 81 12.33 3.06 4.28
CA LYS A 81 11.04 3.66 3.91
C LYS A 81 10.14 2.70 3.13
N ASN A 82 10.69 1.90 2.20
CA ASN A 82 9.89 1.14 1.23
C ASN A 82 9.90 -0.38 1.45
N ALA A 83 10.81 -0.94 2.24
CA ALA A 83 11.07 -2.38 2.35
C ALA A 83 9.81 -3.22 2.59
N PHE A 84 8.92 -2.76 3.47
CA PHE A 84 7.68 -3.50 3.76
C PHE A 84 6.70 -3.49 2.59
N ASN A 85 6.57 -2.36 1.87
CA ASN A 85 5.73 -2.32 0.68
C ASN A 85 6.32 -3.14 -0.47
N LEU A 86 7.65 -3.14 -0.59
CA LEU A 86 8.36 -3.95 -1.57
C LEU A 86 8.23 -5.45 -1.26
N LEU A 87 8.29 -5.83 0.01
CA LEU A 87 7.96 -7.18 0.46
C LEU A 87 6.52 -7.54 0.07
N PHE A 88 5.59 -6.60 0.21
CA PHE A 88 4.20 -6.77 -0.17
C PHE A 88 4.01 -6.97 -1.67
N GLN A 89 4.70 -6.19 -2.50
CA GLN A 89 4.74 -6.40 -3.95
C GLN A 89 5.36 -7.76 -4.29
N LEU A 90 6.44 -8.13 -3.61
CA LEU A 90 7.11 -9.41 -3.79
C LEU A 90 6.12 -10.56 -3.52
N TYR A 91 5.40 -10.57 -2.40
CA TYR A 91 4.38 -11.60 -2.14
C TYR A 91 3.32 -11.69 -3.24
N SER A 92 2.91 -10.56 -3.82
CA SER A 92 1.96 -10.52 -4.94
C SER A 92 2.53 -11.11 -6.24
N ASP A 93 3.85 -11.05 -6.43
CA ASP A 93 4.53 -11.70 -7.57
C ASP A 93 4.55 -13.25 -7.43
N TYR A 94 4.27 -13.80 -6.24
CA TYR A 94 4.34 -15.25 -5.95
C TYR A 94 3.02 -15.87 -5.44
N PRO A 95 1.97 -16.00 -6.28
CA PRO A 95 0.80 -16.78 -5.93
C PRO A 95 1.15 -18.27 -5.66
N PRO A 96 0.45 -18.95 -4.74
CA PRO A 96 -0.69 -18.49 -3.93
C PRO A 96 -0.29 -17.88 -2.56
N ALA A 97 1.00 -17.63 -2.31
CA ALA A 97 1.52 -17.33 -0.97
C ALA A 97 0.80 -16.14 -0.30
N GLY A 98 0.42 -15.13 -1.09
CA GLY A 98 -0.34 -13.96 -0.66
C GLY A 98 0.39 -13.16 0.43
N LYS A 99 -0.12 -11.98 0.76
CA LYS A 99 0.42 -11.23 1.91
C LYS A 99 0.14 -11.97 3.20
N LYS A 100 1.08 -11.90 4.15
CA LYS A 100 0.96 -12.51 5.48
C LYS A 100 0.65 -11.45 6.54
N TYR A 101 -0.34 -11.72 7.37
CA TYR A 101 -0.73 -10.88 8.51
C TYR A 101 -0.57 -11.68 9.80
N THR A 102 0.60 -11.59 10.41
CA THR A 102 0.99 -12.44 11.55
C THR A 102 1.74 -11.64 12.60
N GLY A 103 1.55 -12.03 13.87
CA GLY A 103 2.13 -11.39 15.05
C GLY A 103 1.09 -10.60 15.82
N ILE A 104 1.25 -10.56 17.14
CA ILE A 104 0.30 -9.88 18.04
C ILE A 104 0.22 -8.37 17.73
N ASP A 105 1.35 -7.73 17.42
CA ASP A 105 1.39 -6.32 17.02
C ASP A 105 0.58 -6.07 15.76
N VAL A 106 0.59 -7.03 14.82
CA VAL A 106 -0.22 -6.95 13.60
C VAL A 106 -1.69 -7.02 13.95
N PHE A 107 -2.10 -7.94 14.82
CA PHE A 107 -3.50 -8.08 15.22
C PHE A 107 -4.01 -6.84 15.98
N ILE A 108 -3.20 -6.29 16.87
CA ILE A 108 -3.48 -5.03 17.56
C ILE A 108 -3.65 -3.91 16.53
N ASN A 109 -2.75 -3.80 15.55
CA ASN A 109 -2.87 -2.77 14.51
C ASN A 109 -4.10 -2.98 13.62
N LEU A 110 -4.42 -4.22 13.24
CA LEU A 110 -5.61 -4.57 12.44
C LEU A 110 -6.90 -4.20 13.17
N SER A 111 -6.93 -4.33 14.49
CA SER A 111 -8.10 -3.98 15.31
C SER A 111 -8.51 -2.51 15.20
N SER A 112 -7.61 -1.63 14.76
CA SER A 112 -7.84 -0.18 14.69
C SER A 112 -8.33 0.43 16.00
N GLY A 113 -7.91 -0.14 17.14
CA GLY A 113 -8.32 0.29 18.48
C GLY A 113 -9.65 -0.31 18.97
N ILE A 114 -10.29 -1.18 18.18
CA ILE A 114 -11.52 -1.87 18.56
C ILE A 114 -11.14 -3.22 19.17
N ILE A 115 -11.16 -3.31 20.51
CA ILE A 115 -10.70 -4.48 21.28
C ILE A 115 -11.37 -5.78 20.80
N ARG A 116 -12.67 -5.74 20.49
CA ARG A 116 -13.40 -6.89 19.96
C ARG A 116 -12.74 -7.47 18.70
N PHE A 117 -12.26 -6.63 17.79
CA PHE A 117 -11.57 -7.11 16.58
C PHE A 117 -10.26 -7.81 16.91
N ALA A 118 -9.49 -7.33 17.89
CA ALA A 118 -8.26 -8.01 18.31
C ALA A 118 -8.57 -9.41 18.87
N ILE A 119 -9.56 -9.51 19.76
CA ILE A 119 -9.99 -10.79 20.35
C ILE A 119 -10.49 -11.74 19.27
N GLU A 120 -11.33 -11.27 18.35
CA GLU A 120 -11.86 -12.10 17.27
C GLU A 120 -10.78 -12.60 16.33
N ILE A 121 -9.81 -11.76 15.93
CA ILE A 121 -8.69 -12.22 15.10
C ILE A 121 -7.90 -13.34 15.81
N CYS A 122 -7.60 -13.17 17.10
CA CYS A 122 -6.95 -14.21 17.90
C CYS A 122 -7.79 -15.49 17.96
N ASN A 123 -9.09 -15.36 18.23
CA ASN A 123 -10.02 -16.48 18.30
C ASN A 123 -10.08 -17.25 16.97
N GLN A 124 -10.15 -16.55 15.83
CA GLN A 124 -10.15 -17.19 14.52
C GLN A 124 -8.83 -17.92 14.23
N ALA A 125 -7.69 -17.39 14.69
CA ALA A 125 -6.41 -18.06 14.56
C ALA A 125 -6.33 -19.33 15.42
N LEU A 126 -6.81 -19.27 16.67
CA LEU A 126 -6.87 -20.42 17.58
C LEU A 126 -7.82 -21.50 17.08
N ASN A 127 -9.04 -21.14 16.69
CA ASN A 127 -10.02 -22.07 16.15
C ASN A 127 -9.49 -22.76 14.90
N ASN A 128 -8.80 -22.03 14.02
CA ASN A 128 -8.16 -22.64 12.87
C ASN A 128 -7.07 -23.64 13.30
N ALA A 129 -6.21 -23.29 14.25
CA ALA A 129 -5.21 -24.22 14.78
C ALA A 129 -5.84 -25.51 15.34
N TYR A 130 -6.83 -25.39 16.23
CA TYR A 130 -7.51 -26.55 16.82
C TYR A 130 -8.20 -27.43 15.78
N ASN A 131 -8.84 -26.84 14.76
CA ASN A 131 -9.49 -27.59 13.69
C ASN A 131 -8.52 -28.43 12.84
N TYR A 132 -7.23 -28.09 12.84
CA TYR A 132 -6.17 -28.85 12.18
C TYR A 132 -5.40 -29.77 13.16
N GLY A 133 -5.93 -29.99 14.37
CA GLY A 133 -5.32 -30.85 15.38
C GLY A 133 -4.07 -30.25 16.03
N TYR A 134 -3.83 -28.95 15.86
CA TYR A 134 -2.75 -28.26 16.54
C TYR A 134 -3.28 -27.73 17.88
N GLU A 135 -2.53 -27.99 18.95
CA GLU A 135 -2.85 -27.53 20.30
C GLU A 135 -1.82 -26.49 20.74
N PRO A 136 -2.09 -25.18 20.51
CA PRO A 136 -1.17 -24.13 20.90
C PRO A 136 -1.00 -24.09 22.42
N ASN A 137 0.25 -23.97 22.86
CA ASN A 137 0.60 -23.73 24.26
C ASN A 137 1.75 -22.70 24.34
N LYS A 138 2.33 -22.52 25.53
CA LYS A 138 3.39 -21.53 25.74
C LYS A 138 4.67 -21.88 24.97
N GLU A 139 5.00 -23.16 24.87
CA GLU A 139 6.18 -23.71 24.21
C GLU A 139 5.98 -23.85 22.69
N ASN A 140 4.73 -23.98 22.25
CA ASN A 140 4.31 -24.18 20.88
C ASN A 140 3.19 -23.18 20.52
N PRO A 141 3.53 -21.90 20.25
CA PRO A 141 2.54 -20.86 19.99
C PRO A 141 1.91 -21.00 18.61
N VAL A 142 0.69 -20.47 18.44
CA VAL A 142 -0.09 -20.51 17.18
C VAL A 142 0.79 -20.24 15.96
N GLY A 143 0.90 -21.20 15.04
CA GLY A 143 1.75 -21.07 13.86
C GLY A 143 1.35 -19.93 12.91
N VAL A 144 2.33 -19.44 12.13
CA VAL A 144 2.18 -18.36 11.12
C VAL A 144 1.01 -18.61 10.16
N LEU A 145 0.78 -19.86 9.78
CA LEU A 145 -0.30 -20.24 8.89
C LEU A 145 -1.68 -19.94 9.50
N HIS A 146 -1.89 -20.36 10.75
CA HIS A 146 -3.16 -20.14 11.47
C HIS A 146 -3.37 -18.67 11.83
N GLN A 147 -2.31 -17.95 12.17
CA GLN A 147 -2.37 -16.50 12.39
C GLN A 147 -2.82 -15.74 11.12
N ASP A 148 -2.19 -16.03 9.98
CA ASP A 148 -2.54 -15.40 8.69
C ASP A 148 -3.98 -15.75 8.27
N PHE A 149 -4.39 -17.00 8.51
CA PHE A 149 -5.77 -17.43 8.29
C PHE A 149 -6.75 -16.61 9.15
N GLY A 150 -6.53 -16.52 10.46
CA GLY A 150 -7.42 -15.82 11.38
C GLY A 150 -7.60 -14.35 10.99
N ALA A 151 -6.51 -13.66 10.66
CA ALA A 151 -6.55 -12.28 10.18
C ALA A 151 -7.36 -12.12 8.88
N LYS A 152 -7.12 -12.98 7.87
CA LYS A 152 -7.83 -12.91 6.58
C LYS A 152 -9.30 -13.29 6.71
N TYR A 153 -9.60 -14.31 7.50
CA TYR A 153 -10.96 -14.78 7.71
C TYR A 153 -11.78 -13.73 8.44
N HIS A 154 -11.27 -13.17 9.54
CA HIS A 154 -11.96 -12.10 10.26
C HIS A 154 -12.15 -10.85 9.39
N ALA A 155 -11.14 -10.45 8.60
CA ALA A 155 -11.28 -9.33 7.66
C ALA A 155 -12.41 -9.54 6.65
N LYS A 156 -12.57 -10.77 6.14
CA LYS A 156 -13.67 -11.14 5.24
C LYS A 156 -15.03 -11.08 5.93
N LEU A 157 -15.14 -11.58 7.16
CA LEU A 157 -16.36 -11.48 7.97
C LEU A 157 -16.75 -10.02 8.18
N GLN A 158 -15.81 -9.17 8.62
CA GLN A 158 -16.06 -7.76 8.84
C GLN A 158 -16.47 -7.03 7.56
N TYR A 159 -15.83 -7.35 6.42
CA TYR A 159 -16.23 -6.77 5.15
C TYR A 159 -17.66 -7.16 4.75
N ASN A 160 -18.07 -8.41 5.00
CA ASN A 160 -19.42 -8.87 4.73
C ASN A 160 -20.45 -8.26 5.70
N ASP A 161 -20.09 -8.06 6.96
CA ASP A 161 -20.94 -7.45 7.98
C ASP A 161 -21.34 -6.00 7.65
N VAL A 162 -20.59 -5.32 6.77
CA VAL A 162 -20.97 -3.99 6.26
C VAL A 162 -22.37 -4.01 5.60
N LEU A 163 -22.78 -5.14 5.00
CA LEU A 163 -24.11 -5.29 4.41
C LEU A 163 -25.24 -5.20 5.44
N ARG A 164 -24.94 -5.45 6.73
CA ARG A 164 -25.89 -5.39 7.84
C ARG A 164 -26.18 -3.96 8.32
N ILE A 165 -25.51 -2.95 7.76
CA ILE A 165 -25.79 -1.55 8.07
C ILE A 165 -27.24 -1.21 7.64
N PRO A 166 -28.08 -0.69 8.57
CA PRO A 166 -29.50 -0.47 8.32
C PRO A 166 -29.77 0.70 7.36
N GLY A 167 -31.03 0.84 6.96
CA GLY A 167 -31.50 1.98 6.15
C GLY A 167 -31.09 1.93 4.68
N ASN A 168 -30.91 0.73 4.11
CA ASN A 168 -30.45 0.52 2.73
C ASN A 168 -29.08 1.15 2.42
N LEU A 169 -28.25 1.36 3.46
CA LEU A 169 -26.92 1.94 3.34
C LEU A 169 -25.79 0.90 3.29
N GLY A 170 -26.03 -0.35 3.71
CA GLY A 170 -25.00 -1.39 3.76
C GLY A 170 -24.32 -1.67 2.42
N LEU A 171 -25.09 -1.93 1.36
CA LEU A 171 -24.51 -2.14 0.03
C LEU A 171 -23.75 -0.90 -0.49
N PRO A 172 -24.31 0.33 -0.45
CA PRO A 172 -23.57 1.53 -0.82
C PRO A 172 -22.27 1.76 -0.03
N VAL A 173 -22.27 1.51 1.29
CA VAL A 173 -21.07 1.65 2.13
C VAL A 173 -20.04 0.59 1.73
N GLN A 174 -20.45 -0.67 1.59
CA GLN A 174 -19.54 -1.74 1.19
C GLN A 174 -18.90 -1.46 -0.18
N GLU A 175 -19.70 -1.05 -1.16
CA GLU A 175 -19.20 -0.66 -2.48
C GLU A 175 -18.19 0.48 -2.41
N PHE A 176 -18.47 1.49 -1.58
CA PHE A 176 -17.56 2.62 -1.38
C PHE A 176 -16.23 2.18 -0.74
N ILE A 177 -16.28 1.36 0.31
CA ILE A 177 -15.08 0.79 0.95
C ILE A 177 -14.30 -0.06 -0.06
N ASN A 178 -14.98 -0.80 -0.94
CA ASN A 178 -14.34 -1.54 -2.02
C ASN A 178 -13.64 -0.61 -3.03
N GLN A 179 -14.24 0.54 -3.37
CA GLN A 179 -13.57 1.53 -4.23
C GLN A 179 -12.25 2.01 -3.60
N ILE A 180 -12.30 2.37 -2.32
CA ILE A 180 -11.13 2.89 -1.58
C ILE A 180 -10.06 1.80 -1.43
N GLY A 181 -10.44 0.59 -1.04
CA GLY A 181 -9.53 -0.55 -0.93
C GLY A 181 -8.86 -0.89 -2.27
N THR A 182 -9.61 -0.85 -3.37
CA THR A 182 -9.07 -1.04 -4.73
C THR A 182 -8.06 0.05 -5.10
N ILE A 183 -8.34 1.31 -4.79
CA ILE A 183 -7.40 2.42 -5.02
C ILE A 183 -6.11 2.19 -4.23
N PHE A 184 -6.21 1.87 -2.94
CA PHE A 184 -5.04 1.63 -2.10
C PHE A 184 -4.24 0.42 -2.57
N ARG A 185 -4.89 -0.67 -2.96
CA ARG A 185 -4.21 -1.83 -3.54
C ARG A 185 -3.45 -1.46 -4.81
N ALA A 186 -4.07 -0.71 -5.71
CA ALA A 186 -3.42 -0.25 -6.94
C ALA A 186 -2.20 0.64 -6.64
N LEU A 187 -2.29 1.54 -5.65
CA LEU A 187 -1.17 2.37 -5.24
C LEU A 187 -0.04 1.58 -4.55
N HIS A 188 -0.37 0.55 -3.78
CA HIS A 188 0.64 -0.35 -3.19
C HIS A 188 1.40 -1.13 -4.26
N MET A 189 0.71 -1.55 -5.32
CA MET A 189 1.29 -2.31 -6.45
C MET A 189 1.95 -1.43 -7.51
N ASP A 190 1.94 -0.12 -7.32
CA ASP A 190 2.51 0.81 -8.29
C ASP A 190 4.04 0.68 -8.38
N GLN A 191 4.55 0.43 -9.59
CA GLN A 191 5.99 0.26 -9.86
C GLN A 191 6.84 1.51 -9.55
N TYR A 192 6.24 2.71 -9.56
CA TYR A 192 6.94 3.96 -9.19
C TYR A 192 6.88 4.25 -7.70
N LEU A 193 5.96 3.57 -6.99
CA LEU A 193 5.73 3.62 -5.55
C LEU A 193 5.87 5.05 -4.99
N VAL A 194 4.98 5.95 -5.39
CA VAL A 194 5.10 7.38 -5.06
C VAL A 194 5.15 7.62 -3.55
N GLU A 195 4.21 7.02 -2.83
CA GLU A 195 4.20 6.96 -1.37
C GLU A 195 4.14 5.51 -0.92
N PRO A 196 4.90 5.12 0.13
CA PRO A 196 4.82 3.78 0.69
C PRO A 196 3.49 3.60 1.40
N GLU A 197 2.86 2.45 1.15
CA GLU A 197 1.78 1.90 1.96
C GLU A 197 0.59 2.83 2.21
N PRO A 198 -0.04 3.39 1.17
CA PRO A 198 -1.15 4.32 1.37
C PRO A 198 -2.39 3.63 1.93
N THR A 199 -2.80 4.04 3.12
CA THR A 199 -3.91 3.42 3.88
C THR A 199 -4.98 4.41 4.35
N HIS A 200 -4.76 5.70 4.14
CA HIS A 200 -5.69 6.76 4.49
C HIS A 200 -5.74 7.83 3.41
N PHE A 201 -6.81 8.63 3.43
CA PHE A 201 -7.02 9.70 2.47
C PHE A 201 -7.47 11.00 3.16
N GLU A 202 -7.11 12.13 2.55
CA GLU A 202 -7.60 13.45 2.93
C GLU A 202 -8.72 13.87 1.97
N THR A 203 -9.75 14.54 2.47
CA THR A 203 -10.78 15.18 1.63
C THR A 203 -11.38 16.41 2.32
N ASN A 204 -12.06 17.27 1.55
CA ASN A 204 -12.90 18.31 2.13
C ASN A 204 -14.28 17.73 2.48
N TYR A 205 -14.47 17.39 3.76
CA TYR A 205 -15.67 16.72 4.25
C TYR A 205 -16.94 17.56 4.10
N SER A 206 -16.85 18.90 4.16
CA SER A 206 -18.01 19.78 4.04
C SER A 206 -18.54 19.89 2.60
N GLU A 207 -17.73 19.52 1.61
CA GLU A 207 -18.12 19.54 0.19
C GLU A 207 -18.75 18.21 -0.27
N ILE A 208 -18.81 17.18 0.58
CA ILE A 208 -19.54 15.94 0.30
C ILE A 208 -21.02 16.19 0.61
N SER A 209 -21.91 15.95 -0.36
CA SER A 209 -23.32 16.31 -0.25
C SER A 209 -24.28 15.22 -0.73
N GLY A 210 -25.58 15.42 -0.49
CA GLY A 210 -26.64 14.56 -1.00
C GLY A 210 -26.56 13.09 -0.54
N LYS A 211 -26.81 12.16 -1.47
CA LYS A 211 -26.76 10.71 -1.20
C LYS A 211 -25.36 10.25 -0.80
N ALA A 212 -24.31 10.82 -1.42
CA ALA A 212 -22.93 10.48 -1.11
C ALA A 212 -22.59 10.76 0.35
N LYS A 213 -23.05 11.91 0.87
CA LYS A 213 -22.89 12.30 2.25
C LYS A 213 -23.49 11.29 3.24
N LYS A 214 -24.72 10.84 2.99
CA LYS A 214 -25.39 9.82 3.82
C LYS A 214 -24.59 8.51 3.91
N VAL A 215 -24.06 8.05 2.77
CA VAL A 215 -23.22 6.84 2.72
C VAL A 215 -21.88 7.05 3.44
N PHE A 216 -21.24 8.20 3.23
CA PHE A 216 -19.97 8.53 3.87
C PHE A 216 -20.11 8.63 5.39
N ASP A 217 -21.18 9.27 5.86
CA ASP A 217 -21.49 9.41 7.29
C ASP A 217 -21.82 8.06 7.93
N ALA A 218 -22.52 7.17 7.21
CA ALA A 218 -22.71 5.80 7.65
C ALA A 218 -21.37 5.02 7.73
N ALA A 219 -20.48 5.19 6.75
CA ALA A 219 -19.16 4.56 6.81
C ALA A 219 -18.37 5.00 8.04
N ILE A 220 -18.48 6.27 8.48
CA ILE A 220 -17.89 6.75 9.73
C ILE A 220 -18.62 6.16 10.94
N LYS A 221 -19.96 6.29 10.98
CA LYS A 221 -20.80 5.87 12.11
C LYS A 221 -20.58 4.39 12.46
N TYR A 222 -20.44 3.54 11.45
CA TYR A 222 -20.21 2.10 11.60
C TYR A 222 -18.72 1.72 11.55
N SER A 223 -17.82 2.68 11.79
CA SER A 223 -16.37 2.46 11.90
C SER A 223 -15.73 1.76 10.70
N CYS A 224 -16.33 1.86 9.51
CA CYS A 224 -15.68 1.45 8.26
C CYS A 224 -14.59 2.47 7.86
N LEU A 225 -14.83 3.74 8.17
CA LEU A 225 -13.86 4.83 8.18
C LEU A 225 -13.69 5.36 9.61
N GLN A 226 -12.46 5.74 9.95
CA GLN A 226 -12.14 6.42 11.19
C GLN A 226 -11.62 7.82 10.89
N VAL A 227 -12.23 8.82 11.51
CA VAL A 227 -11.76 10.20 11.47
C VAL A 227 -10.44 10.28 12.24
N LYS A 228 -9.44 10.91 11.65
CA LYS A 228 -8.19 11.26 12.32
C LYS A 228 -8.08 12.78 12.42
N PRO A 229 -7.43 13.29 13.48
CA PRO A 229 -7.06 14.70 13.52
C PRO A 229 -6.31 15.05 12.22
N PRO A 230 -6.64 16.16 11.57
CA PRO A 230 -5.96 16.56 10.35
C PRO A 230 -4.46 16.74 10.66
N MET A 231 -3.59 16.16 9.83
CA MET A 231 -2.17 16.50 9.92
C MET A 231 -1.97 17.97 9.53
N ASP A 232 -0.93 18.59 10.07
CA ASP A 232 -0.61 19.98 9.77
C ASP A 232 -0.51 20.21 8.24
N PRO A 233 -1.11 21.30 7.74
CA PRO A 233 -1.05 21.65 6.33
C PRO A 233 0.40 21.87 5.91
N LYS A 234 0.75 21.53 4.66
CA LYS A 234 2.12 21.69 4.16
C LYS A 234 2.43 23.14 3.74
N SER A 235 1.43 24.01 3.74
CA SER A 235 1.55 25.43 3.44
C SER A 235 0.42 26.23 4.11
N TYR A 236 0.65 27.52 4.37
CA TYR A 236 -0.29 28.42 5.03
C TYR A 236 -1.60 28.64 4.25
N ILE A 237 -1.60 28.40 2.94
CA ILE A 237 -2.73 28.61 2.03
C ILE A 237 -3.63 27.35 1.94
N GLU A 238 -3.17 26.21 2.48
CA GLU A 238 -3.88 24.94 2.34
C GLU A 238 -5.06 24.86 3.33
N THR A 239 -6.28 24.78 2.82
CA THR A 239 -7.49 24.58 3.63
C THR A 239 -7.38 23.28 4.43
N LYS A 240 -7.77 23.31 5.72
CA LYS A 240 -7.75 22.11 6.58
C LYS A 240 -8.63 21.02 5.97
N LYS A 241 -8.01 19.93 5.54
CA LYS A 241 -8.70 18.71 5.09
C LYS A 241 -8.71 17.70 6.23
N THR A 242 -9.79 16.93 6.31
CA THR A 242 -9.91 15.88 7.32
C THR A 242 -9.30 14.59 6.79
N ASP A 243 -8.52 13.91 7.64
CA ASP A 243 -7.95 12.61 7.33
C ASP A 243 -8.91 11.48 7.72
N PHE A 244 -9.13 10.56 6.78
CA PHE A 244 -9.97 9.39 6.96
C PHE A 244 -9.13 8.13 6.76
N LEU A 245 -9.03 7.34 7.82
CA LEU A 245 -8.39 6.04 7.81
C LEU A 245 -9.45 4.97 7.48
N THR A 246 -9.24 4.19 6.43
CA THR A 246 -10.00 2.94 6.27
C THR A 246 -9.68 2.02 7.42
N ASN A 247 -10.70 1.45 8.06
CA ASN A 247 -10.49 0.55 9.18
C ASN A 247 -9.52 -0.56 8.77
N ARG A 248 -8.44 -0.70 9.52
CA ARG A 248 -7.32 -1.59 9.20
C ARG A 248 -7.74 -3.05 9.25
N VAL A 249 -8.89 -3.37 9.84
CA VAL A 249 -9.45 -4.73 9.81
C VAL A 249 -9.71 -5.19 8.38
N PHE A 250 -9.92 -4.27 7.44
CA PHE A 250 -10.08 -4.58 6.01
C PHE A 250 -8.74 -4.74 5.27
N ALA A 251 -7.59 -4.44 5.89
CA ALA A 251 -6.30 -4.51 5.22
C ALA A 251 -6.00 -5.91 4.65
N PRO A 252 -6.28 -7.03 5.36
CA PRO A 252 -6.11 -8.37 4.82
C PRO A 252 -7.05 -8.65 3.64
N HIS A 253 -8.29 -8.15 3.68
CA HIS A 253 -9.28 -8.31 2.61
C HIS A 253 -8.82 -7.66 1.30
N PHE A 254 -8.31 -6.43 1.36
CA PHE A 254 -7.78 -5.73 0.18
C PHE A 254 -6.32 -6.07 -0.13
N GLU A 255 -5.71 -6.93 0.69
CA GLU A 255 -4.30 -7.21 0.70
C GLU A 255 -3.45 -5.91 0.65
N ILE A 256 -3.60 -5.02 1.62
CA ILE A 256 -2.84 -3.76 1.76
C ILE A 256 -2.14 -3.69 3.13
N SER A 257 -1.25 -2.73 3.33
CA SER A 257 -0.61 -2.54 4.64
C SER A 257 -1.66 -2.19 5.70
N TYR A 258 -1.46 -2.70 6.92
CA TYR A 258 -2.20 -2.27 8.11
C TYR A 258 -1.54 -1.03 8.75
N ARG A 259 -0.35 -0.64 8.30
CA ARG A 259 0.41 0.47 8.90
C ARG A 259 -0.15 1.80 8.43
N LEU A 260 -0.17 2.78 9.32
CA LEU A 260 -0.57 4.13 8.99
C LEU A 260 0.59 4.84 8.28
N ARG A 261 0.59 4.76 6.95
CA ARG A 261 1.56 5.41 6.08
C ARG A 261 0.84 5.94 4.83
N GLY A 262 1.51 6.84 4.12
CA GLY A 262 1.10 7.34 2.81
C GLY A 262 -0.31 7.96 2.76
N ARG A 263 -0.40 9.28 2.87
CA ARG A 263 -1.67 9.99 2.66
C ARG A 263 -2.05 10.04 1.19
N THR A 264 -3.33 9.87 0.86
CA THR A 264 -3.84 9.98 -0.53
C THR A 264 -4.85 11.11 -0.63
N PRO A 265 -4.59 12.18 -1.40
CA PRO A 265 -5.60 13.20 -1.64
C PRO A 265 -6.70 12.66 -2.55
N ILE A 266 -7.95 12.76 -2.09
CA ILE A 266 -9.15 12.43 -2.88
C ILE A 266 -10.12 13.60 -2.72
N SER A 267 -10.48 14.28 -3.80
CA SER A 267 -11.38 15.44 -3.69
C SER A 267 -12.81 15.02 -3.32
N ALA A 268 -13.60 15.93 -2.77
CA ALA A 268 -15.01 15.67 -2.47
C ALA A 268 -15.81 15.25 -3.71
N SER A 269 -15.53 15.87 -4.85
CA SER A 269 -16.11 15.47 -6.16
C SER A 269 -15.75 14.02 -6.53
N GLN A 270 -14.50 13.60 -6.31
CA GLN A 270 -14.11 12.20 -6.53
C GLN A 270 -14.82 11.25 -5.57
N ILE A 271 -14.96 11.62 -4.28
CA ILE A 271 -15.73 10.83 -3.31
C ILE A 271 -17.19 10.67 -3.77
N ASN A 272 -17.83 11.77 -4.18
CA ASN A 272 -19.19 11.75 -4.72
C ASN A 272 -19.30 10.77 -5.89
N ARG A 273 -18.39 10.85 -6.89
CA ARG A 273 -18.37 9.91 -8.03
C ARG A 273 -18.12 8.45 -7.63
N LEU A 274 -17.25 8.19 -6.65
CA LEU A 274 -16.99 6.82 -6.18
C LEU A 274 -18.21 6.20 -5.50
N ILE A 275 -19.04 7.02 -4.84
CA ILE A 275 -20.25 6.55 -4.16
C ILE A 275 -21.44 6.45 -5.12
N THR A 276 -21.77 7.52 -5.84
CA THR A 276 -23.02 7.64 -6.61
C THR A 276 -22.86 7.42 -8.11
N GLY A 277 -21.62 7.46 -8.64
CA GLY A 277 -21.38 7.31 -10.06
C GLY A 277 -21.69 5.91 -10.57
N ASN A 278 -21.90 5.79 -11.88
CA ASN A 278 -22.07 4.49 -12.53
C ASN A 278 -20.74 3.70 -12.59
N PRO A 279 -20.73 2.40 -12.94
CA PRO A 279 -19.52 1.59 -12.94
C PRO A 279 -18.35 2.16 -13.78
N LYS A 280 -18.65 2.83 -14.90
CA LYS A 280 -17.66 3.47 -15.77
C LYS A 280 -17.03 4.69 -15.08
N GLU A 281 -17.85 5.55 -14.50
CA GLU A 281 -17.41 6.75 -13.75
C GLU A 281 -16.58 6.37 -12.51
N LYS A 282 -17.01 5.34 -11.76
CA LYS A 282 -16.23 4.81 -10.62
C LYS A 282 -14.86 4.34 -11.11
N ARG A 283 -14.80 3.55 -12.19
CA ARG A 283 -13.53 3.06 -12.77
C ARG A 283 -12.62 4.19 -13.24
N GLN A 284 -13.17 5.17 -13.95
CA GLN A 284 -12.42 6.34 -14.41
C GLN A 284 -11.86 7.12 -13.22
N THR A 285 -12.68 7.38 -12.20
CA THR A 285 -12.29 8.12 -11.00
C THR A 285 -11.15 7.40 -10.24
N ARG A 286 -11.21 6.07 -10.10
CA ARG A 286 -10.09 5.29 -9.53
C ARG A 286 -8.80 5.49 -10.34
N GLY A 287 -8.90 5.42 -11.67
CA GLY A 287 -7.78 5.65 -12.58
C GLY A 287 -7.17 7.04 -12.42
N GLU A 288 -7.98 8.09 -12.34
CA GLU A 288 -7.56 9.47 -12.10
C GLU A 288 -6.77 9.60 -10.79
N ILE A 289 -7.30 9.05 -9.69
CA ILE A 289 -6.65 9.12 -8.36
C ILE A 289 -5.27 8.44 -8.40
N VAL A 290 -5.18 7.25 -8.98
CA VAL A 290 -3.90 6.52 -9.08
C VAL A 290 -2.91 7.25 -9.99
N ARG A 291 -3.36 7.80 -11.12
CA ARG A 291 -2.51 8.49 -12.10
C ARG A 291 -2.02 9.85 -11.62
N ASN A 292 -2.87 10.63 -10.93
CA ASN A 292 -2.52 11.96 -10.42
C ASN A 292 -1.34 11.92 -9.42
N LYS A 293 -1.21 10.83 -8.64
CA LYS A 293 -0.03 10.62 -7.80
C LYS A 293 1.26 10.45 -8.61
N ARG A 294 1.21 9.74 -9.76
CA ARG A 294 2.37 9.56 -10.64
C ARG A 294 2.87 10.89 -11.22
N VAL A 295 1.93 11.74 -11.65
CA VAL A 295 2.25 13.03 -12.29
C VAL A 295 2.82 14.05 -11.28
N LYS A 296 2.24 14.15 -10.07
CA LYS A 296 2.79 15.02 -9.02
C LYS A 296 4.23 14.68 -8.67
N ARG A 297 4.59 13.39 -8.67
CA ARG A 297 5.98 12.95 -8.48
C ARG A 297 6.89 13.38 -9.62
N LYS A 298 6.50 13.13 -10.88
CA LYS A 298 7.28 13.57 -12.05
C LYS A 298 7.55 15.08 -12.01
N ARG A 299 6.54 15.90 -11.67
CA ARG A 299 6.71 17.36 -11.52
C ARG A 299 7.66 17.72 -10.39
N ARG A 300 7.60 17.04 -9.24
CA ARG A 300 8.55 17.28 -8.12
C ARG A 300 9.98 16.86 -8.46
N ASP A 301 10.14 15.71 -9.13
CA ASP A 301 11.44 15.20 -9.53
C ASP A 301 12.05 16.04 -10.68
N MET A 302 11.24 16.67 -11.54
CA MET A 302 11.70 17.66 -12.53
C MET A 302 11.99 19.03 -11.91
N GLY A 303 11.16 19.50 -10.97
CA GLY A 303 11.42 20.76 -10.25
C GLY A 303 12.67 20.70 -9.37
N GLN A 304 12.97 19.54 -8.75
CA GLN A 304 14.23 19.33 -8.04
C GLN A 304 15.43 19.25 -8.98
N LYS A 305 15.27 18.76 -10.23
CA LYS A 305 16.34 18.82 -11.23
C LYS A 305 16.62 20.26 -11.65
N GLN A 306 15.57 21.04 -11.95
CA GLN A 306 15.70 22.44 -12.34
C GLN A 306 16.32 23.32 -11.23
N LEU A 307 15.97 23.07 -9.96
CA LEU A 307 16.59 23.77 -8.83
C LEU A 307 18.08 23.44 -8.67
N VAL A 308 18.46 22.17 -8.87
CA VAL A 308 19.88 21.75 -8.79
C VAL A 308 20.68 22.27 -9.99
N GLU A 309 20.06 22.40 -11.17
CA GLU A 309 20.67 23.02 -12.35
C GLU A 309 20.80 24.55 -12.18
N SER A 310 19.80 25.23 -11.61
CA SER A 310 19.87 26.68 -11.32
C SER A 310 20.85 27.04 -10.21
N ASP A 311 21.01 26.19 -9.19
CA ASP A 311 22.00 26.38 -8.12
C ASP A 311 23.43 26.16 -8.63
N TRP A 312 23.61 25.34 -9.67
CA TRP A 312 24.89 25.13 -10.35
C TRP A 312 25.26 26.31 -11.27
N GLU A 313 24.29 26.90 -11.97
CA GLU A 313 24.50 28.07 -12.83
C GLU A 313 24.64 29.39 -12.05
N SER A 314 24.08 29.48 -10.83
CA SER A 314 24.13 30.69 -10.00
C SER A 314 25.31 30.77 -9.03
N GLY A 315 26.18 29.74 -8.98
CA GLY A 315 27.45 29.78 -8.25
C GLY A 315 27.35 29.98 -6.74
N LYS A 316 26.19 29.70 -6.12
CA LYS A 316 26.00 29.83 -4.67
C LYS A 316 26.23 28.48 -3.99
N LYS A 317 27.43 28.32 -3.41
CA LYS A 317 27.72 27.31 -2.38
C LYS A 317 27.23 27.78 -1.02
#